data_AF-A0A0S1XBL9-F1
#
_entry.id   AF-A0A0S1XBL9-F1
#
_cell.length_a   1.000
_cell.length_b   1.000
_cell.length_c   1.000
_cell.angle_alpha   90.00
_cell.angle_beta   90.00
_cell.angle_gamma   90.00
#
_symmetry.space_group_name_H-M   'P 1'
#
loop_
_entity.id
_entity.type
_entity.pdbx_description
1 polymer ?
#
loop_
_entity_poly.entity_id
_entity_poly.type
_entity_poly.pdbx_seq_one_letter_code
_entity_poly.pdbx_strand_id
1 'polypeptide(L)'
;MPMKRSQQVAGLFAPLMGLGGIFTAVFIHRSWWSLTDNAISDLGKVNLPYNWVMNVSLVVAAILGIYYALGLFKEAKHPTMKLGIWIFYPWLDVSGGNWDFP
;
A
#
# COMPACT_ATOMS: atom_id res chain seq x y z
N MET A 1 1.28 -23.68 12.34
CA MET A 1 1.86 -23.92 11.01
C MET A 1 2.75 -22.73 10.64
N PRO A 2 3.97 -22.97 10.12
CA PRO A 2 4.88 -21.91 9.67
C PRO A 2 4.32 -21.15 8.47
N MET A 3 4.89 -19.98 8.18
CA MET A 3 4.48 -19.14 7.05
C MET A 3 4.67 -19.87 5.72
N LYS A 4 3.75 -19.62 4.78
CA LYS A 4 3.82 -20.22 3.44
C LYS A 4 4.82 -19.45 2.57
N ARG A 5 5.56 -20.14 1.69
CA ARG A 5 6.42 -19.50 0.68
C ARG A 5 5.67 -18.47 -0.17
N SER A 6 4.40 -18.75 -0.51
CA SER A 6 3.55 -17.80 -1.24
C SER A 6 3.36 -16.46 -0.51
N GLN A 7 3.30 -16.47 0.83
CA GLN A 7 3.17 -15.25 1.63
C GLN A 7 4.48 -14.45 1.59
N GLN A 8 5.64 -15.12 1.65
CA GLN A 8 6.95 -14.45 1.59
C GLN A 8 7.15 -13.77 0.24
N VAL A 9 6.80 -14.50 -0.83
CA VAL A 9 6.79 -13.97 -2.20
C VAL A 9 5.84 -12.78 -2.32
N ALA A 10 4.64 -12.85 -1.73
CA ALA A 10 3.71 -11.71 -1.71
C ALA A 10 4.31 -10.47 -1.02
N GLY A 11 5.07 -10.64 0.06
CA GLY A 11 5.77 -9.54 0.75
C GLY A 11 6.84 -8.86 -0.11
N LEU A 12 7.50 -9.62 -1.00
CA LEU A 12 8.45 -9.07 -1.97
C LEU A 12 7.75 -8.35 -3.13
N PHE A 13 6.65 -8.91 -3.63
CA PHE A 13 5.93 -8.34 -4.77
C PHE A 13 5.03 -7.15 -4.39
N ALA A 14 4.57 -7.05 -3.15
CA ALA A 14 3.77 -5.91 -2.68
C ALA A 14 4.42 -4.54 -2.96
N PRO A 15 5.67 -4.25 -2.53
CA PRO A 15 6.31 -2.97 -2.82
C PRO A 15 6.61 -2.80 -4.31
N LEU A 16 6.90 -3.87 -5.05
CA LEU A 16 7.12 -3.80 -6.50
C LEU A 16 5.85 -3.38 -7.25
N MET A 17 4.70 -3.91 -6.87
CA MET A 17 3.41 -3.52 -7.45
C MET A 17 3.05 -2.08 -7.09
N GLY A 18 3.23 -1.70 -5.81
CA GLY A 18 2.92 -0.34 -5.36
C GLY A 18 3.79 0.72 -6.02
N LEU A 19 5.11 0.59 -5.90
CA LEU A 19 6.07 1.53 -6.49
C LEU A 19 6.03 1.48 -8.01
N GLY A 20 5.96 0.28 -8.60
CA GLY A 20 5.91 0.12 -10.06
C GLY A 20 4.70 0.83 -10.67
N GLY A 21 3.52 0.72 -10.05
CA GLY A 21 2.33 1.43 -10.52
C GLY A 21 2.42 2.94 -10.33
N ILE A 22 2.99 3.43 -9.21
CA ILE A 22 3.27 4.86 -9.01
C ILE A 22 4.21 5.38 -10.10
N PHE A 23 5.36 4.75 -10.32
CA PHE A 23 6.32 5.17 -11.35
C PHE A 23 5.71 5.14 -12.75
N THR A 24 4.91 4.13 -13.05
CA THR A 24 4.21 4.02 -14.34
C THR A 24 3.20 5.17 -14.50
N ALA A 25 2.42 5.47 -13.46
CA ALA A 25 1.45 6.57 -13.49
C ALA A 25 2.13 7.93 -13.65
N VAL A 26 3.27 8.15 -12.99
CA VAL A 26 4.12 9.34 -13.16
C VAL A 26 4.62 9.43 -14.60
N PHE A 27 5.08 8.32 -15.18
CA PHE A 27 5.59 8.30 -16.55
C PHE A 27 4.51 8.64 -17.58
N ILE A 28 3.29 8.13 -17.40
CA ILE A 28 2.13 8.43 -18.27
C ILE A 28 1.76 9.91 -18.19
N HIS A 29 1.77 10.50 -16.98
CA HIS A 29 1.32 11.87 -16.73
C HIS A 29 2.45 12.92 -16.66
N ARG A 30 3.67 12.54 -17.08
CA ARG A 30 4.88 13.38 -17.06
C ARG A 30 4.76 14.73 -17.75
N SER A 31 3.76 14.92 -18.61
CA SER A 31 3.54 16.15 -19.37
C SER A 31 3.01 17.30 -18.52
N TRP A 32 2.30 17.00 -17.42
CA TRP A 32 1.71 18.01 -16.55
C TRP A 32 2.00 17.78 -15.07
N TRP A 33 2.39 16.56 -14.67
CA TRP A 33 2.59 16.20 -13.27
C TRP A 33 4.07 16.35 -12.85
N SER A 34 4.31 17.01 -11.71
CA SER A 34 5.63 17.17 -11.10
C SER A 34 5.59 16.88 -9.59
N LEU A 35 6.64 16.25 -9.06
CA LEU A 35 6.80 15.99 -7.62
C LEU A 35 6.82 17.28 -6.76
N THR A 36 7.26 18.40 -7.33
CA THR A 36 7.35 19.69 -6.63
C THR A 36 6.02 20.42 -6.56
N ASP A 37 5.12 20.14 -7.49
CA ASP A 37 3.92 20.95 -7.73
C ASP A 37 2.61 20.16 -7.52
N ASN A 38 2.68 18.82 -7.44
CA ASN A 38 1.54 17.93 -7.35
C ASN A 38 1.73 16.83 -6.31
N ALA A 39 0.61 16.34 -5.77
CA ALA A 39 0.62 15.17 -4.90
C ALA A 39 0.71 13.89 -5.74
N ILE A 40 1.33 12.84 -5.20
CA ILE A 40 1.31 11.50 -5.84
C ILE A 40 -0.12 10.99 -5.97
N SER A 41 -0.98 11.28 -4.99
CA SER A 41 -2.40 10.90 -5.03
C SER A 41 -3.19 11.57 -6.16
N ASP A 42 -2.73 12.69 -6.73
CA ASP A 42 -3.40 13.34 -7.87
C ASP A 42 -3.41 12.46 -9.12
N LEU A 43 -2.47 11.52 -9.22
CA LEU A 43 -2.40 10.52 -10.30
C LEU A 43 -3.52 9.46 -10.20
N GLY A 44 -4.19 9.37 -9.05
CA GLY A 44 -5.31 8.44 -8.80
C GLY A 44 -6.69 9.08 -8.84
N LYS A 45 -6.79 10.39 -9.11
CA LYS A 45 -8.07 11.10 -9.02
C LYS A 45 -9.11 10.57 -10.02
N VAL A 46 -10.37 10.60 -9.61
CA VAL A 46 -11.51 10.22 -10.48
C VAL A 46 -11.56 11.18 -11.69
N ASN A 47 -11.90 10.66 -12.87
CA ASN A 47 -11.91 11.38 -14.16
C ASN A 47 -10.54 11.74 -14.78
N LEU A 48 -9.42 11.28 -14.23
CA LEU A 48 -8.13 11.35 -14.92
C LEU A 48 -7.96 10.10 -15.83
N PRO A 49 -7.65 10.25 -17.12
CA PRO A 49 -7.33 9.12 -17.99
C PRO A 49 -6.21 8.28 -17.37
N TYR A 50 -6.30 6.95 -17.43
CA TYR A 50 -5.29 6.04 -16.86
C TYR A 50 -5.08 6.15 -15.33
N ASN A 51 -5.96 6.81 -14.58
CA ASN A 51 -5.91 6.84 -13.11
C ASN A 51 -5.91 5.43 -12.47
N TRP A 52 -6.53 4.47 -13.14
CA TRP A 52 -6.60 3.08 -12.73
C TRP A 52 -5.21 2.45 -12.61
N VAL A 53 -4.21 2.94 -13.35
CA VAL A 53 -2.83 2.40 -13.30
C VAL A 53 -2.26 2.53 -11.89
N MET A 54 -2.47 3.68 -11.23
CA MET A 54 -2.03 3.88 -9.85
C MET A 54 -2.97 3.20 -8.85
N ASN A 55 -4.29 3.33 -9.04
CA ASN A 55 -5.24 2.82 -8.05
C ASN A 55 -5.25 1.29 -7.98
N VAL A 56 -5.28 0.62 -9.13
CA VAL A 56 -5.29 -0.86 -9.19
C VAL A 56 -3.99 -1.43 -8.66
N SER A 57 -2.85 -0.82 -9.00
CA SER A 57 -1.56 -1.29 -8.50
C SER A 57 -1.45 -1.17 -6.97
N LEU A 58 -1.98 -0.10 -6.39
CA LEU A 58 -2.02 0.10 -4.94
C LEU A 58 -2.95 -0.89 -4.25
N VAL A 59 -4.12 -1.17 -4.84
CA VAL A 59 -5.04 -2.20 -4.31
C VAL A 59 -4.39 -3.58 -4.35
N VAL A 60 -3.73 -3.95 -5.45
CA VAL A 60 -3.01 -5.23 -5.56
C VAL A 60 -1.87 -5.29 -4.55
N ALA A 61 -1.09 -4.22 -4.41
CA ALA A 61 -0.03 -4.13 -3.42
C ALA A 61 -0.56 -4.30 -1.98
N ALA A 62 -1.68 -3.66 -1.65
CA ALA A 62 -2.34 -3.77 -0.36
C ALA A 62 -2.80 -5.22 -0.08
N ILE A 63 -3.44 -5.88 -1.05
CA ILE A 63 -3.88 -7.28 -0.90
C ILE A 63 -2.67 -8.20 -0.66
N LEU A 64 -1.60 -8.03 -1.43
CA LEU A 64 -0.35 -8.80 -1.25
C LEU A 64 0.30 -8.53 0.12
N GLY A 65 0.33 -7.26 0.54
CA GLY A 65 0.87 -6.84 1.84
C GLY A 65 0.08 -7.41 3.01
N ILE A 66 -1.26 -7.39 2.95
CA ILE A 66 -2.13 -8.02 3.95
C ILE A 66 -1.88 -9.53 3.99
N TYR A 67 -1.78 -10.19 2.84
CA TYR A 67 -1.53 -11.63 2.78
C TYR A 67 -0.17 -12.03 3.38
N TYR A 68 0.86 -11.21 3.15
CA TYR A 68 2.17 -11.32 3.79
C TYR A 68 2.07 -11.10 5.31
N ALA A 69 1.42 -10.03 5.75
CA ALA A 69 1.27 -9.68 7.17
C ALA A 69 0.57 -10.80 7.96
N LEU A 70 -0.48 -11.41 7.40
CA LEU A 70 -1.15 -12.58 7.97
C LEU A 70 -0.22 -13.79 8.13
N GLY A 71 0.81 -13.92 7.28
CA GLY A 71 1.87 -14.91 7.40
C GLY A 71 2.84 -14.56 8.52
N LEU A 72 3.32 -13.31 8.51
CA LEU A 72 4.27 -12.80 9.50
C LEU A 72 3.73 -12.87 10.93
N PHE A 73 2.45 -12.55 11.14
CA PHE A 73 1.77 -12.67 12.44
C PHE A 73 1.82 -14.07 13.04
N LYS A 74 1.85 -15.11 12.18
CA LYS A 74 1.92 -16.51 12.61
C LYS A 74 3.33 -16.91 13.03
N GLU A 75 4.33 -16.23 12.49
CA GLU A 75 5.75 -16.50 12.75
C GLU A 75 6.31 -15.66 13.91
N ALA A 76 5.63 -14.57 14.25
CA ALA A 76 5.93 -13.72 15.40
C ALA A 76 5.75 -14.47 16.73
N LYS A 77 6.86 -15.02 17.27
CA LYS A 77 6.89 -15.72 18.57
C LYS A 77 6.92 -14.77 19.78
N HIS A 78 7.47 -13.57 19.62
CA HIS A 78 7.58 -12.58 20.69
C HIS A 78 6.38 -11.61 20.70
N PRO A 79 5.80 -11.32 21.89
CA PRO A 79 4.67 -10.39 22.01
C PRO A 79 4.99 -8.97 21.54
N THR A 80 6.25 -8.52 21.63
CA THR A 80 6.71 -7.22 21.09
C THR A 80 6.62 -7.14 19.56
N MET A 81 6.89 -8.23 18.85
CA MET A 81 6.75 -8.30 17.39
C MET A 81 5.28 -8.33 16.99
N LYS A 82 4.41 -8.97 17.78
CA LYS A 82 2.95 -8.89 17.59
C LYS A 82 2.42 -7.47 17.84
N LEU A 83 2.93 -6.77 18.85
CA LEU A 83 2.56 -5.40 19.18
C LEU A 83 2.87 -4.43 18.02
N GLY A 84 4.04 -4.57 17.39
CA GLY A 84 4.42 -3.75 16.22
C GLY A 84 3.48 -3.92 15.03
N ILE A 85 3.03 -5.15 14.76
CA ILE A 85 2.08 -5.41 13.67
C ILE A 85 0.65 -4.98 14.06
N TRP A 86 0.29 -5.08 15.34
CA TRP A 86 -1.00 -4.61 15.88
C TRP A 86 -1.11 -3.08 15.95
N ILE A 87 0.01 -2.34 16.04
CA ILE A 87 0.05 -0.87 15.94
C ILE A 87 -0.05 -0.40 14.48
N PHE A 88 0.49 -1.18 13.53
CA PHE A 88 0.42 -0.88 12.10
C PHE A 88 -0.98 -1.03 11.50
N TYR A 89 -1.80 -1.94 12.04
CA TYR A 89 -3.15 -2.22 11.54
C TYR A 89 -4.19 -1.10 11.77
N PRO A 90 -4.30 -0.46 12.95
CA PRO A 90 -5.25 0.64 13.20
C PRO A 90 -4.79 1.98 12.62
N TRP A 91 -3.49 2.18 12.35
CA TRP A 91 -3.02 3.41 11.70
C TRP A 91 -3.56 3.56 10.26
N LEU A 92 -3.83 2.44 9.57
CA LEU A 92 -4.49 2.42 8.26
C LEU A 92 -5.99 2.75 8.32
N ASP A 93 -6.64 2.57 9.46
CA ASP A 93 -8.08 2.84 9.66
C ASP A 93 -8.32 4.30 10.10
N VAL A 94 -7.40 4.87 10.89
CA VAL A 94 -7.46 6.26 11.38
C VAL A 94 -7.15 7.31 10.30
N SER A 95 -6.52 6.93 9.17
CA SER A 95 -6.35 7.87 8.05
C SER A 95 -7.61 8.08 7.18
N GLY A 96 -8.72 7.38 7.46
CA GLY A 96 -9.94 7.39 6.65
C GLY A 96 -11.20 7.99 7.30
N GLY A 97 -11.14 8.47 8.55
CA GLY A 97 -12.33 8.90 9.31
C GLY A 97 -12.22 10.29 9.92
N ASN A 98 -13.13 11.18 9.50
CA ASN A 98 -13.46 12.53 10.00
C ASN A 98 -12.71 13.04 11.23
N TRP A 99 -11.86 14.06 11.00
CA TRP A 99 -11.31 14.92 12.05
C TRP A 99 -12.28 16.07 12.34
N ASP A 100 -13.38 15.78 13.05
CA ASP A 100 -14.10 16.80 13.80
C ASP A 100 -13.58 16.76 15.25
N PHE A 101 -12.64 17.64 15.56
CA PHE A 101 -12.29 18.01 16.93
C PHE A 101 -12.75 19.45 17.17
N PRO A 102 -13.20 19.80 18.39
CA PRO A 102 -13.94 21.02 18.68
C PRO A 102 -13.18 22.32 18.39
#